data_AF-A0A232F0R4-F1
#
_entry.id   AF-A0A232F0R4-F1
#
_cell.length_a   1.000
_cell.length_b   1.000
_cell.length_c   1.000
_cell.angle_alpha   90.00
_cell.angle_beta   90.00
_cell.angle_gamma   90.00
#
_symmetry.space_group_name_H-M   'P 1'
#
loop_
_entity.id
_entity.type
_entity.pdbx_description
1 polymer ?
#
loop_
_entity_poly.entity_id
_entity_poly.type
_entity_poly.pdbx_seq_one_letter_code
_entity_poly.pdbx_strand_id
1 'polypeptide(L)'
;MSIIQIQTGDSESDFIEVDVEVAKCSKMIEQCFKAIEGDNVESPVFTLYSTKGILEKIFEWATHHKDELSMINMDTELSEWDKEFLDNLRKEHTLFELVHVCRQLGIPALLDMCAKYVNSSTIVAGLKNTTLANIREAFDIGQPSSEDEKSDDMVCNEDNTPLSEESDNAMSVERSKDPLETVRDS
;
A
#
# COMPACT_ATOMS: atom_id res chain seq x y z
N MET A 1 18.48 27.98 8.95
CA MET A 1 17.63 27.11 8.11
C MET A 1 18.43 26.87 6.86
N SER A 2 18.84 25.62 6.64
CA SER A 2 19.57 25.25 5.44
C SER A 2 18.52 24.94 4.37
N ILE A 3 18.63 25.58 3.21
CA ILE A 3 17.69 25.42 2.09
C ILE A 3 18.39 24.56 1.04
N ILE A 4 17.64 23.66 0.42
CA ILE A 4 18.09 22.86 -0.72
C ILE A 4 17.25 23.16 -1.94
N GLN A 5 17.85 22.93 -3.11
CA GLN A 5 17.18 23.09 -4.39
C GLN A 5 16.79 21.73 -4.95
N ILE A 6 15.52 21.61 -5.32
CA ILE A 6 14.96 20.40 -5.91
C ILE A 6 14.52 20.77 -7.32
N GLN A 7 15.16 20.16 -8.31
CA GLN A 7 14.78 20.28 -9.70
C GLN A 7 13.55 19.41 -9.98
N THR A 8 12.57 20.00 -10.64
CA THR A 8 11.30 19.34 -10.99
C THR A 8 11.39 18.61 -12.34
N GLY A 9 10.37 17.81 -12.65
CA GLY A 9 10.27 17.10 -13.93
C GLY A 9 9.74 17.96 -15.07
N ASP A 10 9.22 19.16 -14.78
CA ASP A 10 8.57 20.02 -15.78
C ASP A 10 9.57 20.69 -16.71
N SER A 11 10.69 21.22 -16.16
CA SER A 11 11.76 21.79 -16.96
C SER A 11 13.12 21.73 -16.22
N GLU A 12 14.22 21.79 -16.98
CA GLU A 12 15.57 21.83 -16.40
C GLU A 12 15.86 23.09 -15.58
N SER A 13 15.03 24.13 -15.74
CA SER A 13 15.15 25.41 -15.04
C SER A 13 14.17 25.58 -13.88
N ASP A 14 13.25 24.63 -13.67
CA ASP A 14 12.27 24.71 -12.59
C ASP A 14 12.80 24.05 -11.32
N PHE A 15 13.16 24.91 -10.37
CA PHE A 15 13.62 24.51 -9.05
C PHE A 15 12.60 24.91 -7.97
N ILE A 16 12.50 24.08 -6.94
CA ILE A 16 11.77 24.34 -5.71
C ILE A 16 12.80 24.44 -4.58
N GLU A 17 12.68 25.48 -3.78
CA GLU A 17 13.50 25.68 -2.59
C GLU A 17 12.77 25.14 -1.36
N VAL A 18 13.40 24.21 -0.65
CA VAL A 18 12.81 23.53 0.50
C VAL A 18 13.81 23.50 1.66
N ASP A 19 13.32 23.65 2.88
CA ASP A 19 14.16 23.49 4.07
C ASP A 19 14.67 22.04 4.19
N VAL A 20 15.94 21.87 4.53
CA VAL A 20 16.61 20.56 4.64
C VAL A 20 15.84 19.61 5.55
N GLU A 21 15.32 20.08 6.68
CA GLU A 21 14.61 19.21 7.62
C GLU A 21 13.24 18.78 7.09
N VAL A 22 12.58 19.65 6.31
CA VAL A 22 11.34 19.28 5.60
C VAL A 22 11.68 18.25 4.51
N ALA A 23 12.74 18.47 3.74
CA ALA A 23 13.14 17.56 2.68
C ALA A 23 13.57 16.18 3.20
N LYS A 24 14.14 16.09 4.42
CA LYS A 24 14.49 14.84 5.08
C LYS A 24 13.28 13.97 5.46
N CYS A 25 12.05 14.46 5.35
CA CYS A 25 10.86 13.62 5.51
C CYS A 25 10.78 12.53 4.43
N SER A 26 11.44 12.76 3.29
CA SER A 26 11.61 11.81 2.20
C SER A 26 12.78 10.89 2.51
N LYS A 27 12.52 9.59 2.65
CA LYS A 27 13.57 8.58 2.83
C LYS A 27 14.57 8.59 1.68
N MET A 28 14.11 8.89 0.46
CA MET A 28 14.98 8.95 -0.70
C MET A 28 15.98 10.12 -0.56
N ILE A 29 15.49 11.31 -0.23
CA ILE A 29 16.35 12.49 -0.03
C ILE A 29 17.29 12.28 1.17
N GLU A 30 16.79 11.71 2.27
CA GLU A 30 17.59 11.36 3.45
C GLU A 30 18.75 10.41 3.09
N GLN A 31 18.49 9.37 2.29
CA GLN A 31 19.51 8.45 1.82
C GLN A 31 20.55 9.14 0.94
N CYS A 32 20.12 10.04 0.05
CA CYS A 32 21.05 10.80 -0.77
C CYS A 32 21.91 11.73 0.08
N PHE A 33 21.36 12.37 1.13
CA PHE A 33 22.14 13.16 2.09
C PHE A 33 23.20 12.32 2.80
N LYS A 34 22.84 11.13 3.30
CA LYS A 34 23.78 10.22 3.94
C LYS A 34 24.90 9.75 3.00
N ALA A 35 24.61 9.63 1.71
CA ALA A 35 25.61 9.23 0.71
C ALA A 35 26.65 10.33 0.41
N ILE A 36 26.25 11.60 0.50
CA ILE A 36 27.14 12.76 0.32
C ILE A 36 27.73 13.29 1.63
N GLU A 37 27.33 12.72 2.78
CA GLU A 37 27.78 13.08 4.13
C GLU A 37 29.27 12.69 4.29
N GLY A 38 30.15 13.51 3.73
CA GLY A 38 31.59 13.25 3.60
C GLY A 38 32.23 13.94 2.40
N ASP A 39 31.45 14.24 1.36
CA ASP A 39 31.85 15.12 0.26
C ASP A 39 31.46 16.56 0.62
N ASN A 40 32.37 17.51 0.41
CA ASN A 40 32.17 18.93 0.71
C ASN A 40 31.23 19.60 -0.34
N VAL A 41 30.03 19.07 -0.50
CA VAL A 41 28.99 19.60 -1.40
C VAL A 41 28.23 20.70 -0.65
N GLU A 42 28.54 21.94 -1.01
CA GLU A 42 28.00 23.13 -0.35
C GLU A 42 26.49 23.33 -0.59
N SER A 43 25.94 22.74 -1.65
CA SER A 43 24.49 22.73 -1.94
C SER A 43 24.12 21.58 -2.90
N PRO A 44 23.58 20.45 -2.40
CA PRO A 44 23.13 19.37 -3.28
C PRO A 44 21.83 19.75 -3.98
N VAL A 45 21.81 19.57 -5.31
CA VAL A 45 20.59 19.67 -6.13
C VAL A 45 20.04 18.27 -6.34
N PHE A 46 18.76 18.06 -5.98
CA PHE A 46 18.08 16.79 -6.19
C PHE A 46 17.13 16.89 -7.38
N THR A 47 17.23 15.99 -8.35
CA THR A 47 16.32 15.95 -9.49
C THR A 47 15.19 14.96 -9.24
N LEU A 48 13.95 15.45 -9.22
CA LEU A 48 12.74 14.65 -9.06
C LEU A 48 11.88 14.78 -10.32
N TYR A 49 11.60 13.65 -10.99
CA TYR A 49 10.75 13.61 -12.18
C TYR A 49 9.26 13.66 -11.81
N SER A 50 8.84 14.75 -11.18
CA SER A 50 7.45 14.99 -10.80
C SER A 50 7.07 16.44 -11.07
N THR A 51 5.79 16.69 -11.29
CA THR A 51 5.27 18.04 -11.55
C THR A 51 5.46 18.93 -10.33
N LYS A 52 5.83 20.19 -10.58
CA LYS A 52 6.10 21.20 -9.55
C LYS A 52 4.96 21.33 -8.55
N GLY A 53 3.72 21.38 -9.04
CA GLY A 53 2.54 21.53 -8.18
C GLY A 53 2.36 20.38 -7.17
N ILE A 54 2.65 19.14 -7.58
CA ILE A 54 2.56 17.98 -6.68
C ILE A 54 3.68 18.02 -5.63
N LEU A 55 4.90 18.37 -6.05
CA LEU A 55 6.03 18.50 -5.14
C LEU A 55 5.79 19.62 -4.11
N GLU A 56 5.28 20.78 -4.54
CA GLU A 56 4.89 21.88 -3.64
C GLU A 56 3.86 21.42 -2.61
N LYS A 57 2.84 20.65 -3.02
CA LYS A 57 1.82 20.10 -2.10
C LYS A 57 2.42 19.12 -1.08
N ILE A 58 3.34 18.27 -1.52
CA ILE A 58 4.02 17.33 -0.61
C ILE A 58 4.86 18.09 0.43
N PHE A 59 5.61 19.11 0.01
CA PHE A 59 6.43 19.90 0.92
C PHE A 59 5.60 20.84 1.80
N GLU A 60 4.45 21.33 1.33
CA GLU A 60 3.44 22.03 2.14
C GLU A 60 2.98 21.13 3.29
N TRP A 61 2.60 19.89 2.98
CA TRP A 61 2.21 18.90 3.99
C TRP A 61 3.33 18.56 4.97
N ALA A 62 4.55 18.34 4.46
CA ALA A 62 5.71 18.03 5.28
C ALA A 62 6.14 19.20 6.18
N THR A 63 5.93 20.44 5.74
CA THR A 63 6.17 21.64 6.55
C THR A 63 5.17 21.74 7.68
N HIS A 64 3.89 21.49 7.41
CA HIS A 64 2.84 21.49 8.42
C HIS A 64 3.09 20.44 9.51
N HIS A 65 3.54 19.24 9.13
CA HIS A 65 3.75 18.11 10.05
C HIS A 65 5.18 17.96 10.54
N LYS A 66 6.08 18.91 10.27
CA LYS A 66 7.52 18.82 10.55
C LYS A 66 7.82 18.44 12.01
N ASP A 67 7.11 19.04 12.96
CA ASP A 67 7.32 18.81 14.39
C ASP A 67 6.58 17.56 14.90
N GLU A 68 5.52 17.15 14.20
CA GLU A 68 4.67 16.01 14.56
C GLU A 68 5.09 14.71 13.89
N LEU A 69 5.91 14.75 12.83
CA LEU A 69 6.39 13.61 12.05
C LEU A 69 7.08 12.53 12.90
N SER A 70 7.65 12.90 14.05
CA SER A 70 8.22 11.97 15.03
C SER A 70 7.18 11.26 15.91
N MET A 71 5.97 11.82 16.01
CA MET A 71 4.86 11.39 16.86
C MET A 71 3.62 10.94 16.08
N ILE A 72 3.60 11.04 14.74
CA ILE A 72 2.51 10.49 13.91
C ILE A 72 2.50 8.98 14.12
N ASN A 73 1.69 8.53 15.07
CA ASN A 73 1.36 7.14 15.25
C ASN A 73 0.42 6.72 14.11
N MET A 74 0.60 5.51 13.61
CA MET A 74 -0.30 4.99 12.57
C MET A 74 -1.76 4.87 13.05
N ASP A 75 -2.03 5.03 14.35
CA ASP A 75 -3.36 5.00 14.94
C ASP A 75 -4.00 6.39 15.14
N THR A 76 -3.32 7.51 14.84
CA THR A 76 -3.95 8.84 14.97
C THR A 76 -4.96 9.10 13.85
N GLU A 77 -6.12 9.65 14.24
CA GLU A 77 -7.15 10.13 13.31
C GLU A 77 -6.65 11.33 12.50
N LEU A 78 -7.21 11.49 11.29
CA LEU A 78 -6.94 12.62 10.42
C LEU A 78 -7.36 13.93 11.07
N SER A 79 -6.45 14.91 11.11
CA SER A 79 -6.77 16.28 11.53
C SER A 79 -7.76 16.93 10.56
N GLU A 80 -8.43 18.01 10.99
CA GLU A 80 -9.31 18.79 10.10
C GLU A 80 -8.52 19.38 8.93
N TRP A 81 -7.29 19.83 9.17
CA TRP A 81 -6.41 20.35 8.14
C TRP A 81 -6.07 19.29 7.08
N ASP A 82 -5.73 18.07 7.49
CA ASP A 82 -5.45 16.97 6.56
C ASP A 82 -6.67 16.60 5.72
N LYS A 83 -7.87 16.62 6.31
CA LYS A 83 -9.12 16.36 5.58
C LYS A 83 -9.35 17.41 4.50
N GLU A 84 -9.20 18.69 4.82
CA GLU A 84 -9.34 19.77 3.85
C GLU A 84 -8.26 19.71 2.76
N PHE A 85 -7.01 19.45 3.14
CA PHE A 85 -5.89 19.29 2.22
C PHE A 85 -6.16 18.17 1.20
N LEU A 86 -6.59 16.99 1.67
CA LEU A 86 -6.88 15.84 0.81
C LEU A 86 -8.17 15.99 0.01
N ASP A 87 -9.18 16.71 0.52
CA ASP A 87 -10.41 17.01 -0.22
C ASP A 87 -10.15 17.99 -1.37
N ASN A 88 -9.27 18.97 -1.18
CA ASN A 88 -8.85 19.87 -2.25
C ASN A 88 -8.11 19.10 -3.35
N LEU A 89 -7.16 18.23 -3.00
CA LEU A 89 -6.45 17.36 -3.96
C LEU A 89 -7.39 16.40 -4.68
N ARG A 90 -8.44 15.92 -4.01
CA ARG A 90 -9.47 15.10 -4.64
C ARG A 90 -10.26 15.87 -5.69
N LYS A 91 -10.69 17.11 -5.39
CA LYS A 91 -11.42 17.98 -6.32
C LYS A 91 -10.59 18.35 -7.54
N GLU A 92 -9.28 18.49 -7.37
CA GLU A 92 -8.34 18.79 -8.45
C GLU A 92 -7.95 17.54 -9.28
N HIS A 93 -8.44 16.35 -8.91
CA HIS A 93 -8.06 15.06 -9.52
C HIS A 93 -6.56 14.72 -9.43
N THR A 94 -5.84 15.34 -8.48
CA THR A 94 -4.38 15.18 -8.29
C THR A 94 -4.02 14.23 -7.13
N LEU A 95 -5.01 13.76 -6.37
CA LEU A 95 -4.78 12.87 -5.21
C LEU A 95 -3.98 11.60 -5.56
N PHE A 96 -4.31 10.93 -6.67
CA PHE A 96 -3.59 9.70 -7.07
C PHE A 96 -2.18 9.97 -7.57
N GLU A 97 -1.97 11.11 -8.22
CA GLU A 97 -0.64 11.57 -8.61
C GLU A 97 0.22 11.85 -7.38
N LEU A 98 -0.33 12.54 -6.38
CA LEU A 98 0.32 12.76 -5.10
C LEU A 98 0.67 11.43 -4.41
N VAL A 99 -0.26 10.47 -4.35
CA VAL A 99 0.00 9.12 -3.80
C VAL A 99 1.15 8.42 -4.53
N HIS A 100 1.20 8.52 -5.86
CA HIS A 100 2.26 7.93 -6.68
C HIS A 100 3.63 8.56 -6.35
N VAL A 101 3.72 9.89 -6.30
CA VAL A 101 4.96 10.61 -5.99
C VAL A 101 5.40 10.35 -4.53
N CYS A 102 4.48 10.37 -3.57
CA CYS A 102 4.78 10.09 -2.16
C CYS A 102 5.42 8.71 -1.96
N ARG A 103 4.96 7.70 -2.73
CA ARG A 103 5.56 6.37 -2.72
C ARG A 103 6.99 6.38 -3.27
N GLN A 104 7.24 7.11 -4.36
CA GLN A 104 8.58 7.22 -4.94
C GLN A 104 9.55 7.93 -3.99
N LEU A 105 9.13 9.04 -3.36
CA LEU A 105 9.92 9.77 -2.38
C LEU A 105 10.10 8.98 -1.07
N GLY A 106 9.25 7.99 -0.82
CA GLY A 106 9.30 7.18 0.38
C GLY A 106 8.87 7.95 1.62
N ILE A 107 7.73 8.65 1.53
CA ILE A 107 7.09 9.37 2.65
C ILE A 107 5.92 8.51 3.17
N PRO A 108 6.15 7.56 4.09
CA PRO A 108 5.12 6.61 4.52
C PRO A 108 3.98 7.28 5.28
N ALA A 109 4.25 8.35 6.03
CA ALA A 109 3.24 9.05 6.82
C ALA A 109 2.16 9.68 5.93
N LEU A 110 2.55 10.42 4.88
CA LEU A 110 1.61 11.01 3.92
C LEU A 110 0.83 9.93 3.14
N LEU A 111 1.48 8.81 2.80
CA LEU A 111 0.82 7.69 2.14
C LEU A 111 -0.26 7.04 3.03
N ASP A 112 0.03 6.86 4.32
CA ASP A 112 -0.92 6.32 5.31
C ASP A 112 -2.10 7.28 5.53
N MET A 113 -1.84 8.59 5.61
CA MET A 113 -2.88 9.61 5.71
C MET A 113 -3.79 9.63 4.48
N CYS A 114 -3.21 9.50 3.27
CA CYS A 114 -3.98 9.33 2.04
C CYS A 114 -4.84 8.07 2.09
N ALA A 115 -4.30 6.93 2.56
CA ALA A 115 -5.04 5.68 2.68
C ALA A 115 -6.19 5.80 3.68
N LYS A 116 -5.95 6.41 4.85
CA LYS A 116 -6.97 6.72 5.85
C LYS A 116 -8.06 7.62 5.29
N TYR A 117 -7.69 8.63 4.50
CA TYR A 117 -8.65 9.55 3.91
C TYR A 117 -9.51 8.86 2.85
N VAL A 118 -8.92 8.06 1.97
CA VAL A 118 -9.70 7.26 1.00
C VAL A 118 -10.63 6.31 1.74
N ASN A 119 -10.15 5.67 2.81
CA ASN A 119 -10.94 4.77 3.64
C ASN A 119 -12.09 5.51 4.36
N SER A 120 -11.82 6.71 4.91
CA SER A 120 -12.77 7.51 5.70
C SER A 120 -13.75 8.31 4.85
N SER A 121 -13.28 8.97 3.81
CA SER A 121 -14.04 9.94 3.00
C SER A 121 -14.77 9.31 1.82
N THR A 122 -14.24 8.23 1.25
CA THR A 122 -14.77 7.68 -0.01
C THR A 122 -15.32 6.28 0.16
N ILE A 123 -14.92 5.54 1.21
CA ILE A 123 -15.17 4.10 1.23
C ILE A 123 -16.02 3.64 2.42
N VAL A 124 -15.72 3.88 3.69
CA VAL A 124 -16.39 3.11 4.78
C VAL A 124 -17.72 3.67 5.28
N ALA A 125 -18.00 4.97 5.14
CA ALA A 125 -19.32 5.51 5.49
C ALA A 125 -20.43 5.02 4.54
N GLY A 126 -20.09 4.75 3.28
CA GLY A 126 -20.96 4.10 2.30
C GLY A 126 -20.80 2.58 2.23
N LEU A 127 -19.58 2.03 2.25
CA LEU A 127 -19.28 0.61 1.96
C LEU A 127 -19.47 -0.38 3.08
N LYS A 128 -19.85 0.03 4.28
CA LYS A 128 -20.50 -0.93 5.18
C LYS A 128 -21.78 -1.50 4.55
N ASN A 129 -22.34 -0.84 3.52
CA ASN A 129 -23.63 -1.19 2.89
C ASN A 129 -23.68 -0.93 1.36
N THR A 130 -22.58 -0.60 0.67
CA THR A 130 -22.61 -0.12 -0.73
C THR A 130 -22.34 -1.24 -1.74
N THR A 131 -23.23 -1.36 -2.73
CA THR A 131 -23.11 -2.28 -3.86
C THR A 131 -21.97 -1.86 -4.80
N LEU A 132 -21.35 -2.82 -5.48
CA LEU A 132 -20.33 -2.63 -6.53
C LEU A 132 -20.71 -1.52 -7.55
N ALA A 133 -22.00 -1.32 -7.79
CA ALA A 133 -22.55 -0.27 -8.65
C ALA A 133 -22.23 1.15 -8.17
N ASN A 134 -22.34 1.48 -6.88
CA ASN A 134 -22.06 2.84 -6.42
C ASN A 134 -20.55 3.09 -6.32
N ILE A 135 -19.73 2.04 -6.16
CA ILE A 135 -18.27 2.16 -6.31
C ILE A 135 -17.94 2.53 -7.76
N ARG A 136 -18.56 1.84 -8.72
CA ARG A 136 -18.42 2.13 -10.14
C ARG A 136 -18.83 3.57 -10.47
N GLU A 137 -19.94 4.04 -9.92
CA GLU A 137 -20.39 5.42 -10.09
C GLU A 137 -19.45 6.45 -9.41
N ALA A 138 -19.00 6.18 -8.19
CA ALA A 138 -18.14 7.10 -7.43
C ALA A 138 -16.74 7.26 -8.03
N PHE A 139 -16.25 6.24 -8.73
CA PHE A 139 -14.95 6.23 -9.39
C PHE A 139 -15.02 6.33 -10.92
N ASP A 140 -16.22 6.54 -11.48
CA ASP A 140 -16.48 6.56 -12.92
C ASP A 140 -15.90 5.33 -13.67
N ILE A 141 -16.06 4.15 -13.08
CA ILE A 141 -15.58 2.87 -13.61
C ILE A 141 -16.72 2.21 -14.40
N GLY A 142 -16.52 2.01 -15.71
CA GLY A 142 -17.46 1.30 -16.57
C GLY A 142 -17.71 -0.15 -16.14
N GLN A 143 -18.88 -0.70 -16.50
CA GLN A 143 -19.15 -2.13 -16.35
C GLN A 143 -18.20 -2.91 -17.29
N PRO A 144 -17.51 -3.97 -16.81
CA PRO A 144 -16.76 -4.82 -17.71
C PRO A 144 -17.72 -5.46 -18.71
N SER A 145 -17.32 -5.53 -19.98
CA SER A 145 -18.12 -6.21 -20.99
C SER A 145 -18.10 -7.71 -20.71
N SER A 146 -19.21 -8.41 -20.97
CA SER A 146 -19.30 -9.88 -20.76
C SER A 146 -18.30 -10.69 -21.61
N GLU A 147 -17.60 -10.04 -22.54
CA GLU A 147 -16.55 -10.64 -23.37
C GLU A 147 -15.21 -10.73 -22.61
N ASP A 148 -14.98 -9.85 -21.63
CA ASP A 148 -13.74 -9.78 -20.83
C ASP A 148 -13.68 -10.81 -19.70
N GLU A 149 -14.83 -11.32 -19.23
CA GLU A 149 -14.93 -12.31 -18.13
C GLU A 149 -14.47 -13.74 -18.50
N LYS A 150 -14.21 -14.03 -19.79
CA LYS A 150 -13.89 -15.40 -20.24
C LYS A 150 -12.40 -15.71 -20.48
N SER A 151 -11.49 -14.81 -20.11
CA SER A 151 -10.06 -14.97 -20.48
C SER A 151 -9.15 -15.54 -19.39
N ASP A 152 -9.51 -15.40 -18.10
CA ASP A 152 -8.54 -15.62 -17.00
C ASP A 152 -8.91 -16.71 -15.97
N ASP A 153 -9.92 -17.54 -16.24
CA ASP A 153 -10.14 -18.78 -15.47
C ASP A 153 -9.38 -19.96 -16.09
N MET A 154 -8.05 -19.88 -16.11
CA MET A 154 -7.21 -21.08 -16.24
C MET A 154 -7.13 -21.74 -14.87
N VAL A 155 -8.20 -22.44 -14.51
CA VAL A 155 -8.27 -23.31 -13.33
C VAL A 155 -7.13 -24.34 -13.41
N CYS A 156 -6.14 -24.19 -12.54
CA CYS A 156 -5.34 -25.32 -12.10
C CYS A 156 -6.31 -26.30 -11.42
N ASN A 157 -6.68 -27.36 -12.11
CA ASN A 157 -7.43 -28.47 -11.52
C ASN A 157 -6.56 -29.08 -10.41
N GLU A 158 -6.82 -28.74 -9.17
CA GLU A 158 -6.43 -29.56 -8.04
C GLU A 158 -7.37 -30.77 -7.99
N ASP A 159 -6.77 -31.95 -8.02
CA ASP A 159 -7.41 -33.26 -7.92
C ASP A 159 -8.32 -33.35 -6.68
N ASN A 160 -9.61 -33.09 -6.86
CA ASN A 160 -10.63 -33.51 -5.91
C ASN A 160 -11.14 -34.90 -6.31
N THR A 161 -10.38 -35.92 -5.95
CA THR A 161 -10.91 -37.29 -5.86
C THR A 161 -11.83 -37.33 -4.63
N PRO A 162 -13.13 -37.65 -4.76
CA PRO A 162 -13.99 -37.75 -3.60
C PRO A 162 -13.61 -38.99 -2.78
N LEU A 163 -13.23 -38.78 -1.52
CA LEU A 163 -13.22 -39.82 -0.49
C LEU A 163 -14.67 -40.29 -0.27
N SER A 164 -15.13 -41.26 -1.07
CA SER A 164 -16.32 -42.03 -0.77
C SER A 164 -15.93 -43.22 0.10
N GLU A 165 -16.20 -43.05 1.39
CA GLU A 165 -16.83 -44.01 2.29
C GLU A 165 -16.42 -45.49 2.11
N GLU A 166 -15.62 -45.96 3.06
CA GLU A 166 -15.46 -47.37 3.39
C GLU A 166 -16.83 -48.04 3.49
N SER A 167 -17.15 -48.90 2.52
CA SER A 167 -18.20 -49.90 2.68
C SER A 167 -17.53 -51.20 3.09
N ASP A 168 -17.90 -51.64 4.29
CA ASP A 168 -17.68 -52.99 4.79
C ASP A 168 -18.07 -54.03 3.74
N ASN A 169 -17.11 -54.83 3.29
CA ASN A 169 -17.40 -56.22 3.01
C ASN A 169 -16.20 -57.10 3.35
N ALA A 170 -16.28 -57.67 4.54
CA ALA A 170 -15.37 -58.66 5.07
C ALA A 170 -15.25 -59.84 4.10
N MET A 171 -14.06 -60.00 3.53
CA MET A 171 -13.64 -61.23 2.88
C MET A 171 -13.45 -62.29 3.97
N SER A 172 -14.30 -63.31 3.95
CA SER A 172 -14.23 -64.50 4.79
C SER A 172 -12.82 -65.08 4.83
N VAL A 173 -12.16 -65.00 5.98
CA VAL A 173 -10.97 -65.81 6.28
C VAL A 173 -11.36 -66.79 7.37
N GLU A 174 -11.28 -68.07 7.00
CA GLU A 174 -11.67 -69.19 7.82
C GLU A 174 -10.89 -69.28 9.14
N ARG A 175 -11.65 -69.71 10.14
CA ARG A 175 -11.25 -70.01 11.50
C ARG A 175 -10.46 -71.34 11.53
N SER A 176 -9.19 -71.29 11.93
CA SER A 176 -8.44 -72.42 12.49
C SER A 176 -7.69 -71.91 13.73
N LYS A 177 -8.14 -72.21 14.96
CA LYS A 177 -7.63 -73.29 15.86
C LYS A 177 -6.10 -73.27 15.92
N ASP A 178 -5.45 -72.94 17.03
CA ASP A 178 -5.53 -73.59 18.34
C ASP A 178 -5.10 -72.68 19.53
N PRO A 179 -5.52 -72.99 20.78
CA PRO A 179 -5.02 -72.37 22.00
C PRO A 179 -4.02 -73.26 22.76
N LEU A 180 -3.03 -72.65 23.45
CA LEU A 180 -2.66 -72.90 24.85
C LEU A 180 -1.17 -72.59 25.14
N GLU A 181 -0.96 -71.79 26.19
CA GLU A 181 0.26 -71.77 26.99
C GLU A 181 0.55 -73.15 27.59
N THR A 182 1.83 -73.55 27.65
CA THR A 182 2.50 -74.17 28.82
C THR A 182 4.00 -73.85 28.67
N VAL A 183 4.58 -72.95 29.47
CA VAL A 183 5.19 -73.13 30.79
C VAL A 183 6.47 -74.00 30.80
N ARG A 184 7.53 -73.40 31.39
CA ARG A 184 8.67 -73.95 32.17
C ARG A 184 10.08 -74.00 31.58
N ASP A 185 10.88 -73.07 32.12
CA ASP A 185 12.13 -73.26 32.88
C ASP A 185 13.38 -73.92 32.26
N SER A 186 14.49 -73.20 32.50
CA SER A 186 15.92 -73.57 32.49
C SER A 186 16.67 -73.56 31.16
#